data_AF-A0A5Q4ZS93-F1
#
_entry.id   AF-A0A5Q4ZS93-F1
#
_cell.length_a   1.000
_cell.length_b   1.000
_cell.length_c   1.000
_cell.angle_alpha   90.00
_cell.angle_beta   90.00
_cell.angle_gamma   90.00
#
_symmetry.space_group_name_H-M   'P 1'
#
loop_
_entity.id
_entity.type
_entity.pdbx_description
1 polymer ?
#
loop_
_entity_poly.entity_id
_entity_poly.type
_entity_poly.pdbx_seq_one_letter_code
_entity_poly.pdbx_strand_id
1 'polypeptide(L)' 'MLKIEIFKEDVHVEQSQTRPKDGKPPRTLYNQTAYVYLGGKFPSSNEIGLEECLNSLGGVSLCL' A
#
# COMPACT_ATOMS: atom_id res chain seq x y z
N MET A 1 -18.96 4.92 -5.56
CA MET A 1 -17.64 4.49 -6.07
C MET A 1 -16.59 5.39 -5.44
N LEU A 2 -15.60 4.83 -4.73
CA LEU A 2 -14.56 5.61 -4.07
C LEU A 2 -13.46 5.96 -5.08
N LYS A 3 -13.05 7.23 -5.13
CA LYS A 3 -11.86 7.65 -5.89
C LYS A 3 -10.66 7.58 -4.95
N ILE A 4 -9.61 6.91 -5.40
CA ILE A 4 -8.31 6.83 -4.71
C ILE A 4 -7.27 7.40 -5.68
N GLU A 5 -6.36 8.23 -5.16
CA GLU A 5 -5.31 8.87 -5.93
C GLU A 5 -3.99 8.82 -5.15
N ILE A 6 -2.90 8.50 -5.84
CA ILE A 6 -1.55 8.57 -5.29
C ILE A 6 -0.88 9.76 -5.98
N PHE A 7 -0.48 10.77 -5.22
CA PHE A 7 0.23 11.92 -5.77
C PHE A 7 1.67 11.56 -6.11
N LYS A 8 2.29 12.32 -7.03
CA LYS A 8 3.65 12.02 -7.53
C LYS A 8 4.69 12.06 -6.41
N GLU A 9 4.46 12.92 -5.44
CA GLU A 9 5.29 13.12 -4.26
C GLU A 9 5.25 11.90 -3.32
N ASP A 10 4.17 11.13 -3.35
CA ASP A 10 3.93 9.96 -2.51
C ASP A 10 4.08 8.62 -3.28
N VAL A 11 4.73 8.65 -4.45
CA VAL A 11 5.11 7.43 -5.19
C VAL A 11 6.36 6.80 -4.56
N HIS A 12 6.26 6.46 -3.28
CA HIS A 12 7.22 5.64 -2.57
C HIS A 12 6.48 4.56 -1.78
N VAL A 13 7.15 3.43 -1.59
CA VAL A 13 6.64 2.31 -0.80
C VAL A 13 7.44 2.25 0.49
N GLU A 14 6.76 2.39 1.61
CA GLU A 14 7.31 2.16 2.93
C GLU A 14 7.37 0.66 3.21
N GLN A 15 8.51 0.18 3.67
CA GLN A 15 8.70 -1.21 4.05
C GLN A 15 8.83 -1.31 5.56
N SER A 16 7.98 -2.12 6.17
CA SER A 16 8.10 -2.44 7.60
C SER A 16 8.11 -3.94 7.82
N GLN A 17 8.88 -4.39 8.81
CA GLN A 17 8.88 -5.79 9.22
C GLN A 17 8.02 -5.95 10.45
N THR A 18 7.09 -6.91 10.36
CA THR A 18 6.34 -7.33 11.54
C THR A 18 7.24 -8.10 12.49
N ARG A 19 7.03 -7.87 13.79
CA ARG A 19 7.73 -8.66 14.81
C ARG A 19 7.26 -10.12 14.71
N PRO A 20 8.17 -11.09 14.88
CA PRO A 20 7.78 -12.49 15.02
C PRO A 20 6.80 -12.61 16.18
N LYS A 21 5.61 -13.15 15.93
CA LYS A 21 4.57 -13.35 16.94
C LYS A 21 3.98 -14.75 16.78
N ASP A 22 3.77 -15.43 17.90
CA ASP A 22 3.11 -16.76 17.94
C ASP A 22 3.80 -17.81 17.04
N GLY A 23 5.15 -17.81 17.01
CA GLY A 23 5.95 -18.75 16.22
C GLY A 23 5.93 -18.52 14.71
N LYS A 24 5.30 -17.44 14.22
CA LYS A 24 5.27 -17.08 12.81
C LYS A 24 6.51 -16.28 12.41
N PRO A 25 7.10 -16.55 11.23
CA PRO A 25 8.22 -15.76 10.72
C PRO A 25 7.80 -14.30 10.53
N PRO A 26 8.75 -13.36 10.67
CA PRO A 26 8.50 -11.96 10.36
C PRO A 26 8.07 -11.85 8.89
N ARG A 27 7.06 -11.02 8.63
CA ARG A 27 6.58 -10.71 7.29
C ARG A 27 6.91 -9.27 6.96
N THR A 28 7.35 -9.04 5.73
CA THR A 28 7.49 -7.70 5.15
C THR A 28 6.10 -7.17 4.82
N LEU A 29 5.79 -5.98 5.29
CA LEU A 29 4.62 -5.20 4.91
C LEU A 29 5.09 -4.08 4.00
N TYR A 30 4.32 -3.85 2.95
CA TYR A 30 4.53 -2.77 2.00
C TYR A 30 3.37 -1.81 2.14
N ASN A 31 3.65 -0.57 2.46
CA ASN A 31 2.63 0.45 2.66
C ASN A 31 2.89 1.64 1.74
N GLN A 32 1.82 2.31 1.31
CA GLN A 32 1.91 3.51 0.49
C GLN A 32 0.90 4.55 0.96
N THR A 33 1.23 5.82 0.82
CA THR A 33 0.29 6.91 1.09
C THR A 33 -0.61 7.13 -0.10
N ALA A 34 -1.92 7.15 0.13
CA ALA A 34 -2.93 7.42 -0.88
C ALA A 34 -4.06 8.29 -0.35
N TYR A 35 -4.76 8.93 -1.28
CA TYR A 35 -5.74 9.96 -1.02
C TYR A 35 -7.12 9.51 -1.44
N VAL A 36 -8.02 9.35 -0.47
CA VAL A 36 -9.38 8.85 -0.67
C VAL A 36 -10.37 10.01 -0.68
N TYR A 37 -11.19 10.08 -1.73
CA TYR A 37 -12.23 11.10 -1.87
C TYR A 37 -13.54 10.61 -1.27
N LEU A 38 -13.86 11.09 -0.06
CA LEU A 38 -15.04 10.70 0.71
C LEU A 38 -16.23 11.68 0.55
N GLY A 39 -16.24 12.50 -0.51
CA GLY A 39 -17.29 13.50 -0.75
C GLY A 39 -17.09 14.85 -0.04
N GLY A 40 -15.98 15.02 0.67
CA GLY A 40 -15.54 16.31 1.20
C GLY A 40 -14.83 17.19 0.17
N LYS A 41 -14.52 18.44 0.54
CA LYS A 41 -13.78 19.39 -0.30
C LYS A 41 -12.35 18.94 -0.60
N PHE A 42 -11.75 18.17 0.29
CA PHE A 42 -10.38 17.69 0.20
C PHE A 42 -10.34 16.17 0.40
N PRO A 43 -9.43 15.45 -0.27
CA PRO A 43 -9.24 14.04 -0.02
C PRO A 43 -8.53 13.80 1.31
N SER A 44 -8.77 12.64 1.92
CA SER A 44 -8.06 12.23 3.13
C SER A 44 -6.83 11.41 2.77
N SER A 45 -5.68 11.77 3.35
CA SER A 45 -4.48 10.93 3.32
C SER A 45 -4.72 9.67 4.16
N ASN A 46 -4.38 8.51 3.61
CA ASN A 46 -4.49 7.21 4.22
C ASN A 46 -3.28 6.36 3.83
N GLU A 47 -2.83 5.53 4.75
CA GLU A 47 -1.84 4.48 4.45
C GLU A 47 -2.58 3.23 3.96
N ILE A 48 -2.19 2.73 2.80
CA ILE A 48 -2.74 1.51 2.19
C ILE A 48 -1.67 0.42 2.13
N GLY A 49 -2.05 -0.79 2.51
CA GLY A 49 -1.21 -1.96 2.39
C GLY A 49 -1.18 -2.46 0.95
N LEU A 50 0.01 -2.79 0.45
CA LEU A 50 0.25 -3.37 -0.85
C LEU A 50 0.60 -4.85 -0.70
N GLU A 51 0.07 -5.67 -1.59
CA GLU A 51 0.39 -7.09 -1.65
C GLU A 51 1.31 -7.40 -2.82
N GLU A 52 2.18 -8.39 -2.65
CA GLU A 52 2.96 -8.93 -3.75
C GLU A 52 2.05 -9.71 -4.70
N CYS A 53 2.02 -9.28 -5.95
CA CYS A 53 1.30 -9.90 -7.04
C CYS A 53 2.27 -10.25 -8.17
N LEU A 54 1.94 -11.32 -8.90
CA LEU A 54 2.62 -11.67 -10.15
C LEU A 54 2.15 -10.71 -11.25
N ASN A 55 3.10 -9.97 -11.82
CA ASN A 55 2.82 -9.19 -13.02
C ASN A 55 2.72 -10.10 -14.25
N SER A 56 2.17 -9.57 -15.34
CA SER A 56 1.96 -10.32 -16.60
C SER A 56 3.25 -10.81 -17.27
N LEU A 57 4.41 -10.39 -16.78
CA LEU A 57 5.74 -10.78 -17.25
C LEU A 57 6.43 -11.79 -16.31
N GLY A 58 5.73 -12.27 -15.28
CA GLY A 58 6.28 -13.24 -14.31
C GLY A 58 7.21 -12.63 -13.25
N GLY A 59 7.29 -11.31 -13.17
CA GLY A 59 7.96 -10.58 -12.09
C GLY A 59 7.04 -10.33 -10.90
N VAL A 60 7.62 -10.13 -9.72
CA VAL A 60 6.90 -9.74 -8.50
C VAL A 60 6.70 -8.22 -8.53
N SER A 61 5.46 -7.76 -8.38
CA SER A 61 5.05 -6.35 -8.29
C SER A 61 4.15 -6.15 -7.08
N LEU A 62 4.11 -4.94 -6.54
CA LEU A 62 3.18 -4.59 -5.47
C LEU A 62 1.87 -4.04 -6.06
N CYS A 63 0.73 -4.56 -5.60
CA CYS A 63 -0.60 -4.20 -6.10
C CYS A 63 -1.58 -3.93 -4.95
N LEU A 64 -2.63 -3.15 -5.26
CA LEU A 64 -3.80 -2.92 -4.40
C LEU A 64 -4.90 -3.96 -4.60
#